data_AF-A0A965G294-F1
#
_entry.id   AF-A0A965G294-F1
#
_cell.length_a   1.000
_cell.length_b   1.000
_cell.length_c   1.000
_cell.angle_alpha   90.00
_cell.angle_beta   90.00
_cell.angle_gamma   90.00
#
_symmetry.space_group_name_H-M   'P 1'
#
loop_
_entity.id
_entity.type
_entity.pdbx_description
1 polymer ?
#
loop_
_entity_poly.entity_id
_entity_poly.type
_entity_poly.pdbx_seq_one_letter_code
_entity_poly.pdbx_strand_id
1 'polypeptide(L)'
;MFAIPVLAEGNPTALSPGSVYVIPIQKEIQKGLVYIVRRGVKDAMENNASALVLDMDTPGGEGEAMKEIMGIVAKFQPADRTFTYVNKEAFSAGAFISAATRHIWMAPGAIIGAASPVTLGQEGPKELPPKFVSGFAAVIRAAAEQNSHNPAVFDAMVNKQAGLKIDGREIVAKGDILTLTTKEATQQVGRPPKPLLADGVAESLESLIEKHVQSGAKIVRVNPTGFEQIGRFIVSISPLLLAAAFLFGYIEFKTPGLGIFGVLAAACALVFFFGHYIAGLSGYENLLLLGLGVALIAAELFLFPGTFFLGLIGLGLLLFGILNTMVDRYP
;
A
#
# COMPACT_ATOMS: atom_id res chain seq x y z
N MET A 1 43.68 -14.20 15.54
CA MET A 1 42.60 -14.27 16.54
C MET A 1 41.75 -13.03 16.36
N PHE A 2 40.78 -13.07 15.44
CA PHE A 2 39.86 -11.95 15.17
C PHE A 2 38.50 -12.37 15.72
N ALA A 3 38.07 -11.72 16.79
CA ALA A 3 36.76 -11.93 17.38
C ALA A 3 35.70 -11.24 16.51
N ILE A 4 34.78 -12.02 15.96
CA ILE A 4 33.57 -11.53 15.29
C ILE A 4 32.63 -11.03 16.40
N PRO A 5 32.11 -9.79 16.34
CA PRO A 5 31.11 -9.36 17.30
C PRO A 5 29.82 -10.11 16.99
N VAL A 6 29.35 -10.88 17.97
CA VAL A 6 28.00 -11.45 17.99
C VAL A 6 27.03 -10.27 17.98
N LEU A 7 26.34 -10.06 16.85
CA LEU A 7 25.18 -9.18 16.81
C LEU A 7 24.15 -9.78 17.76
N ALA A 8 23.88 -9.07 18.85
CA ALA A 8 22.80 -9.41 19.75
C ALA A 8 21.49 -9.34 18.95
N GLU A 9 20.95 -10.50 18.58
CA GLU A 9 19.56 -10.62 18.19
C GLU A 9 18.72 -10.09 19.34
N GLY A 10 18.08 -8.95 19.11
CA GLY A 10 17.10 -8.39 20.03
C GLY A 10 16.01 -9.44 20.23
N ASN A 11 16.04 -10.09 21.39
CA ASN A 11 15.00 -10.96 21.89
C ASN A 11 13.63 -10.29 21.63
N PRO A 12 12.63 -10.95 21.01
CA PRO A 12 11.31 -10.38 20.84
C PRO A 12 10.76 -10.11 22.23
N THR A 13 10.86 -8.85 22.65
CA THR A 13 10.38 -8.44 23.96
C THR A 13 8.89 -8.68 23.93
N ALA A 14 8.39 -9.63 24.72
CA ALA A 14 6.96 -9.91 24.82
C ALA A 14 6.22 -8.57 24.92
N LEU A 15 5.45 -8.24 23.88
CA LEU A 15 4.79 -6.94 23.79
C LEU A 15 3.70 -6.94 24.86
N SER A 16 3.71 -5.90 25.67
CA SER A 16 2.88 -5.77 26.86
C SER A 16 1.43 -5.52 26.45
N PRO A 17 0.45 -6.27 26.98
CA PRO A 17 -0.98 -6.03 26.76
C PRO A 17 -1.34 -4.55 26.94
N GLY A 18 -2.17 -4.00 26.05
CA GLY A 18 -2.60 -2.61 26.12
C GLY A 18 -1.64 -1.57 25.51
N SER A 19 -0.70 -1.99 24.66
CA SER A 19 0.09 -1.09 23.80
C SER A 19 -0.73 -0.51 22.64
N VAL A 20 -0.33 0.66 22.14
CA VAL A 20 -0.91 1.29 20.94
C VAL A 20 -0.01 1.00 19.75
N TYR A 21 -0.57 0.40 18.71
CA TYR A 21 0.16 0.11 17.47
C TYR A 21 -0.01 1.23 16.46
N VAL A 22 1.11 1.70 15.90
CA VAL A 22 1.14 2.72 14.87
C VAL A 22 1.58 2.08 13.56
N ILE A 23 0.72 2.13 12.54
CA ILE A 23 1.03 1.66 11.19
C ILE A 23 1.22 2.87 10.26
N PRO A 24 2.39 3.02 9.62
CA PRO A 24 2.61 4.11 8.68
C PRO A 24 1.89 3.86 7.36
N ILE A 25 1.02 4.78 6.95
CA ILE A 25 0.42 4.86 5.61
C ILE A 25 1.03 6.09 4.93
N GLN A 26 2.22 5.90 4.38
CA GLN A 26 3.11 6.96 3.92
C GLN A 26 3.41 6.78 2.43
N LYS A 27 3.37 7.88 1.68
CA LYS A 27 3.57 7.92 0.22
C LYS A 27 2.48 7.13 -0.53
N GLU A 28 2.76 6.77 -1.78
CA GLU A 28 1.83 6.09 -2.66
C GLU A 28 1.35 4.74 -2.09
N ILE A 29 0.05 4.49 -2.21
CA ILE A 29 -0.59 3.24 -1.79
C ILE A 29 -0.40 2.21 -2.89
N GLN A 30 0.39 1.19 -2.58
CA GLN A 30 0.74 0.09 -3.48
C GLN A 30 0.67 -1.24 -2.73
N LYS A 31 0.61 -2.36 -3.45
CA LYS A 31 0.57 -3.71 -2.88
C LYS A 31 1.61 -3.98 -1.78
N GLY A 32 2.83 -3.45 -1.89
CA GLY A 32 3.85 -3.57 -0.83
C GLY A 32 3.43 -3.00 0.54
N LEU A 33 2.62 -1.94 0.56
CA LEU A 33 2.09 -1.36 1.80
C LEU A 33 1.07 -2.28 2.47
N VAL A 34 0.31 -3.05 1.69
CA VAL A 34 -0.66 -4.03 2.20
C VAL A 34 0.00 -5.02 3.15
N TYR A 35 1.20 -5.52 2.83
CA TYR A 35 1.94 -6.46 3.69
C TYR A 35 2.29 -5.85 5.04
N ILE A 36 2.67 -4.57 5.06
CA ILE A 36 3.02 -3.84 6.28
C ILE A 36 1.78 -3.66 7.15
N VAL A 37 0.66 -3.25 6.55
CA VAL A 37 -0.62 -3.12 7.27
C VAL A 37 -1.08 -4.48 7.79
N ARG A 38 -1.04 -5.52 6.97
CA ARG A 38 -1.42 -6.89 7.34
C ARG A 38 -0.61 -7.39 8.52
N ARG A 39 0.71 -7.26 8.49
CA ARG A 39 1.57 -7.61 9.61
C ARG A 39 1.24 -6.76 10.82
N GLY A 40 1.20 -5.45 10.67
CA GLY A 40 0.96 -4.54 11.79
C GLY A 40 -0.35 -4.81 12.52
N VAL A 41 -1.44 -5.05 11.78
CA VAL A 41 -2.74 -5.41 12.36
C VAL A 41 -2.70 -6.80 13.01
N LYS A 42 -2.08 -7.78 12.35
CA LYS A 42 -1.91 -9.12 12.92
C LYS A 42 -1.14 -9.07 14.24
N ASP A 43 0.01 -8.41 14.26
CA ASP A 43 0.85 -8.25 15.45
C ASP A 43 0.07 -7.52 16.55
N ALA A 44 -0.69 -6.48 16.20
CA ALA A 44 -1.52 -5.74 17.16
C ALA A 44 -2.58 -6.65 17.80
N MET A 45 -3.24 -7.52 17.02
CA MET A 45 -4.23 -8.47 17.54
C MET A 45 -3.59 -9.57 18.40
N GLU A 46 -2.48 -10.17 17.95
CA GLU A 46 -1.78 -11.23 18.69
C GLU A 46 -1.25 -10.75 20.05
N ASN A 47 -0.92 -9.46 20.15
CA ASN A 47 -0.40 -8.85 21.38
C ASN A 47 -1.47 -8.09 22.18
N ASN A 48 -2.76 -8.26 21.87
CA ASN A 48 -3.87 -7.60 22.54
C ASN A 48 -3.67 -6.08 22.69
N ALA A 49 -3.33 -5.42 21.57
CA ALA A 49 -3.19 -3.98 21.50
C ALA A 49 -4.49 -3.29 21.94
N SER A 50 -4.37 -2.17 22.66
CA SER A 50 -5.53 -1.40 23.10
C SER A 50 -6.12 -0.54 21.98
N ALA A 51 -5.30 -0.16 21.00
CA ALA A 51 -5.73 0.64 19.87
C ALA A 51 -4.79 0.46 18.68
N LEU A 52 -5.33 0.75 17.50
CA LEU A 52 -4.62 0.82 16.24
C LEU A 52 -4.68 2.25 15.70
N VAL A 53 -3.53 2.83 15.37
CA VAL A 53 -3.42 4.17 14.79
C VAL A 53 -2.74 4.08 13.43
N LEU A 54 -3.37 4.63 12.39
CA LEU A 54 -2.79 4.81 11.07
C LEU A 54 -2.17 6.21 10.99
N ASP A 55 -0.85 6.29 10.75
CA ASP A 55 -0.14 7.56 10.54
C ASP A 55 -0.12 7.87 9.04
N MET A 56 -1.03 8.77 8.63
CA MET A 56 -1.46 8.98 7.25
C MET A 56 -0.80 10.22 6.63
N ASP A 57 -0.03 9.99 5.57
CA ASP A 57 0.53 11.01 4.67
C ASP A 57 0.66 10.39 3.26
N THR A 58 -0.40 10.54 2.46
CA THR A 58 -0.47 9.90 1.13
C THR A 58 -1.20 10.76 0.10
N PRO A 59 -0.67 10.80 -1.15
CA PRO A 59 -1.38 11.35 -2.30
C PRO A 59 -2.43 10.39 -2.88
N GLY A 60 -2.50 9.14 -2.39
CA GLY A 60 -3.35 8.09 -2.93
C GLY A 60 -2.54 6.94 -3.55
N GLY A 61 -3.19 6.16 -4.41
CA GLY A 61 -2.55 5.04 -5.11
C GLY A 61 -3.57 4.02 -5.64
N GLU A 62 -3.17 2.77 -5.70
CA GLU A 62 -3.92 1.66 -6.27
C GLU A 62 -5.24 1.42 -5.51
N GLY A 63 -6.36 1.50 -6.23
CA GLY A 63 -7.69 1.24 -5.67
C GLY A 63 -7.88 -0.21 -5.18
N GLU A 64 -7.03 -1.12 -5.64
CA GLU A 64 -7.00 -2.51 -5.21
C GLU A 64 -6.38 -2.67 -3.81
N ALA A 65 -5.12 -2.25 -3.66
CA ALA A 65 -4.42 -2.20 -2.38
C ALA A 65 -5.21 -1.41 -1.32
N MET A 66 -5.86 -0.31 -1.72
CA MET A 66 -6.78 0.44 -0.87
C MET A 66 -7.88 -0.43 -0.26
N LYS A 67 -8.63 -1.19 -1.07
CA LYS A 67 -9.72 -2.05 -0.58
C LYS A 67 -9.20 -3.14 0.35
N GLU A 68 -8.04 -3.71 0.02
CA GLU A 68 -7.41 -4.73 0.84
C GLU A 68 -6.99 -4.18 2.21
N ILE A 69 -6.35 -3.00 2.24
CA ILE A 69 -5.99 -2.29 3.48
C ILE A 69 -7.24 -2.01 4.32
N MET A 70 -8.31 -1.48 3.74
CA MET A 70 -9.58 -1.25 4.45
C MET A 70 -10.11 -2.55 5.08
N GLY A 71 -10.11 -3.65 4.32
CA GLY A 71 -10.55 -4.96 4.80
C GLY A 71 -9.65 -5.57 5.87
N ILE A 72 -8.35 -5.26 5.87
CA ILE A 72 -7.42 -5.65 6.92
C ILE A 72 -7.68 -4.84 8.20
N VAL A 73 -7.77 -3.51 8.09
CA VAL A 73 -8.02 -2.61 9.22
C VAL A 73 -9.34 -2.94 9.92
N ALA A 74 -10.39 -3.24 9.16
CA ALA A 74 -11.70 -3.62 9.68
C ALA A 74 -11.71 -4.91 10.52
N LYS A 75 -10.65 -5.74 10.46
CA LYS A 75 -10.52 -6.96 11.28
C LYS A 75 -9.97 -6.69 12.68
N PHE A 76 -9.33 -5.53 12.89
CA PHE A 76 -8.76 -5.20 14.19
C PHE A 76 -9.86 -5.15 15.27
N GLN A 77 -9.55 -5.69 16.45
CA GLN A 77 -10.39 -5.61 17.62
C GLN A 77 -9.57 -5.08 18.80
N PRO A 78 -10.12 -4.14 19.60
CA PRO A 78 -11.50 -3.64 19.56
C PRO A 78 -11.76 -2.62 18.43
N ALA A 79 -12.86 -2.81 17.68
CA ALA A 79 -13.15 -2.06 16.45
C ALA A 79 -13.35 -0.54 16.65
N ASP A 80 -13.87 -0.14 17.82
CA ASP A 80 -14.05 1.26 18.21
C ASP A 80 -12.74 1.97 18.55
N ARG A 81 -11.62 1.26 18.60
CA ARG A 81 -10.29 1.82 18.94
C ARG A 81 -9.34 1.84 17.75
N THR A 82 -9.89 2.15 16.57
CA THR A 82 -9.14 2.40 15.35
C THR A 82 -9.12 3.90 15.06
N PHE A 83 -7.93 4.44 14.80
CA PHE A 83 -7.70 5.86 14.59
C PHE A 83 -6.94 6.08 13.28
N THR A 84 -7.30 7.10 12.52
CA THR A 84 -6.43 7.67 11.49
C THR A 84 -5.96 9.03 11.96
N TYR A 85 -4.64 9.23 11.99
CA TYR A 85 -4.02 10.53 12.13
C TYR A 85 -3.58 11.04 10.77
N VAL A 86 -4.28 12.02 10.21
CA VAL A 86 -3.86 12.70 8.97
C VAL A 86 -2.75 13.68 9.33
N ASN A 87 -1.51 13.25 9.12
CA ASN A 87 -0.31 13.98 9.48
C ASN A 87 -0.09 15.16 8.52
N LYS A 88 -0.29 14.93 7.22
CA LYS A 88 -0.16 15.97 6.19
C LYS A 88 -1.26 15.88 5.15
N GLU A 89 -1.39 14.74 4.49
CA GLU A 89 -2.43 14.55 3.46
C GLU A 89 -3.03 13.14 3.47
N ALA A 90 -4.32 13.07 3.16
CA ALA A 90 -5.06 11.83 2.94
C ALA A 90 -5.90 11.99 1.67
N PHE A 91 -5.22 12.01 0.52
CA PHE A 91 -5.88 12.15 -0.77
C PHE A 91 -6.27 10.79 -1.35
N SER A 92 -7.33 10.78 -2.17
CA SER A 92 -7.71 9.60 -2.94
C SER A 92 -7.88 8.36 -2.07
N ALA A 93 -7.13 7.29 -2.33
CA ALA A 93 -7.15 6.07 -1.53
C ALA A 93 -6.90 6.30 -0.02
N GLY A 94 -6.16 7.35 0.36
CA GLY A 94 -5.98 7.73 1.77
C GLY A 94 -7.29 8.13 2.47
N ALA A 95 -8.16 8.86 1.77
CA ALA A 95 -9.48 9.22 2.29
C ALA A 95 -10.37 7.98 2.52
N PHE A 96 -10.33 7.01 1.60
CA PHE A 96 -11.01 5.73 1.76
C PHE A 96 -10.50 4.93 2.96
N ILE A 97 -9.18 4.81 3.12
CA ILE A 97 -8.58 4.10 4.25
C ILE A 97 -8.96 4.79 5.57
N SER A 98 -9.00 6.12 5.61
CA SER A 98 -9.44 6.85 6.81
C SER A 98 -10.88 6.51 7.24
N ALA A 99 -11.78 6.29 6.26
CA ALA A 99 -13.17 5.91 6.50
C ALA A 99 -13.31 4.51 7.12
N ALA A 100 -12.27 3.67 7.02
CA ALA A 100 -12.22 2.34 7.62
C ALA A 100 -11.83 2.35 9.12
N THR A 101 -11.53 3.52 9.68
CA THR A 101 -11.23 3.68 11.12
C THR A 101 -12.36 4.41 11.84
N ARG A 102 -12.53 4.14 13.15
CA ARG A 102 -13.60 4.74 13.97
C ARG A 102 -13.41 6.24 14.17
N HIS A 103 -12.16 6.68 14.34
CA HIS A 103 -11.80 8.03 14.71
C HIS A 103 -10.83 8.63 13.68
N ILE A 104 -11.07 9.88 13.28
CA ILE A 104 -10.18 10.62 12.38
C ILE A 104 -9.72 11.87 13.10
N TRP A 105 -8.40 12.03 13.23
CA TRP A 105 -7.75 13.20 13.79
C TRP A 105 -6.79 13.77 12.76
N MET A 106 -6.61 15.08 12.77
CA MET A 106 -5.80 15.77 11.76
C MET A 106 -4.74 16.64 12.42
N ALA A 107 -3.57 16.71 11.81
CA ALA A 107 -2.57 17.71 12.16
C ALA A 107 -3.02 19.12 11.74
N PRO A 108 -2.49 20.18 12.35
CA PRO A 108 -2.68 21.53 11.84
C PRO A 108 -2.20 21.66 10.39
N GLY A 109 -3.06 22.14 9.50
CA GLY A 109 -2.74 22.36 8.08
C GLY A 109 -2.81 21.10 7.20
N ALA A 110 -3.23 19.96 7.74
CA ALA A 110 -3.48 18.75 6.97
C ALA A 110 -4.70 18.85 6.05
N ILE A 111 -4.73 17.98 5.03
CA ILE A 111 -5.75 17.97 3.97
C ILE A 111 -6.29 16.55 3.75
N ILE A 112 -7.59 16.40 3.55
CA ILE A 112 -8.25 15.11 3.26
C ILE A 112 -9.34 15.27 2.19
N GLY A 113 -9.45 14.28 1.30
CA GLY A 113 -10.49 14.25 0.26
C GLY A 113 -9.92 14.01 -1.14
N ALA A 114 -10.45 14.72 -2.14
CA ALA A 114 -10.04 14.57 -3.55
C ALA A 114 -10.00 13.09 -4.01
N ALA A 115 -11.09 12.38 -3.81
CA ALA A 115 -11.14 10.92 -3.89
C ALA A 115 -11.94 10.36 -5.08
N SER A 116 -12.12 11.17 -6.12
CA SER A 116 -12.69 10.69 -7.38
C SER A 116 -11.71 9.76 -8.09
N PRO A 117 -12.12 8.54 -8.45
CA PRO A 117 -11.18 7.56 -8.99
C PRO A 117 -10.87 7.89 -10.46
N VAL A 118 -9.59 7.80 -10.79
CA VAL A 118 -9.04 8.06 -12.12
C VAL A 118 -8.25 6.86 -12.61
N THR A 119 -8.07 6.76 -13.93
CA THR A 119 -7.10 5.85 -14.54
C THR A 119 -5.98 6.65 -15.19
N LEU A 120 -4.76 6.12 -15.20
CA LEU A 120 -3.67 6.70 -15.99
C LEU A 120 -3.83 6.27 -17.45
N GLY A 121 -4.11 7.25 -18.32
CA GLY A 121 -4.07 7.09 -19.77
C GLY A 121 -2.77 7.64 -20.37
N GLN A 122 -2.57 7.41 -21.67
CA GLN A 122 -1.42 7.94 -22.40
C GLN A 122 -1.35 9.48 -22.39
N GLU A 123 -2.50 10.15 -22.25
CA GLU A 123 -2.62 11.62 -22.20
C GLU A 123 -2.72 12.16 -20.77
N GLY A 124 -2.50 11.32 -19.75
CA GLY A 124 -2.59 11.68 -18.33
C GLY A 124 -3.83 11.11 -17.62
N PRO A 125 -4.16 11.64 -16.43
CA PRO A 125 -5.28 11.15 -15.63
C PRO A 125 -6.61 11.32 -16.35
N LYS A 126 -7.38 10.23 -16.44
CA LYS A 126 -8.72 10.22 -17.04
C LYS A 126 -9.75 9.76 -16.03
N GLU A 127 -10.89 10.45 -15.99
CA GLU A 127 -12.01 10.05 -15.15
C GLU A 127 -12.51 8.65 -15.52
N LEU A 128 -12.85 7.86 -14.51
CA LEU A 128 -13.48 6.56 -14.74
C LEU A 128 -14.96 6.72 -15.13
N PRO A 129 -15.53 5.73 -15.85
CA PRO A 129 -16.96 5.72 -16.16
C PRO A 129 -17.83 5.79 -14.89
N PRO A 130 -19.04 6.39 -14.96
CA PRO A 130 -19.93 6.57 -13.81
C PRO A 130 -20.24 5.28 -13.03
N LYS A 131 -20.27 4.13 -13.71
CA LYS A 131 -20.43 2.81 -13.08
C LYS A 131 -19.36 2.54 -12.02
N PHE A 132 -18.09 2.84 -12.34
CA PHE A 132 -16.97 2.62 -11.42
C PHE A 132 -16.99 3.65 -10.28
N VAL A 133 -17.22 4.93 -10.60
CA VAL A 133 -17.36 5.99 -9.59
C VAL A 133 -18.45 5.64 -8.58
N SER A 134 -19.63 5.20 -9.05
CA SER A 134 -20.74 4.75 -8.21
C SER A 134 -20.35 3.55 -7.32
N GLY A 135 -19.61 2.58 -7.87
CA GLY A 135 -19.09 1.45 -7.10
C GLY A 135 -18.13 1.87 -5.98
N PHE A 136 -17.18 2.76 -6.25
CA PHE A 136 -16.27 3.29 -5.24
C PHE A 136 -17.00 4.17 -4.21
N ALA A 137 -17.95 5.00 -4.64
CA ALA A 137 -18.80 5.77 -3.74
C ALA A 137 -19.59 4.87 -2.77
N ALA A 138 -20.10 3.73 -3.25
CA ALA A 138 -20.77 2.76 -2.38
C ALA A 138 -19.81 2.12 -1.36
N VAL A 139 -18.57 1.81 -1.76
CA VAL A 139 -17.55 1.26 -0.86
C VAL A 139 -17.21 2.23 0.28
N ILE A 140 -16.96 3.51 -0.03
CA ILE A 140 -16.60 4.48 1.01
C ILE A 140 -17.78 4.80 1.91
N ARG A 141 -19.00 4.88 1.37
CA ARG A 141 -20.21 5.08 2.18
C ARG A 141 -20.43 3.92 3.14
N ALA A 142 -20.28 2.68 2.69
CA ALA A 142 -20.42 1.51 3.57
C ALA A 142 -19.38 1.51 4.70
N ALA A 143 -18.12 1.85 4.40
CA ALA A 143 -17.08 1.98 5.42
C ALA A 143 -17.37 3.12 6.41
N ALA A 144 -17.83 4.27 5.90
CA ALA A 144 -18.25 5.41 6.71
C ALA A 144 -19.41 5.05 7.65
N GLU A 145 -20.45 4.37 7.15
CA GLU A 145 -21.60 3.89 7.93
C GLU A 145 -21.14 2.94 9.05
N GLN A 146 -20.29 1.96 8.70
CA GLN A 146 -19.76 0.99 9.66
C GLN A 146 -18.97 1.64 10.79
N ASN A 147 -18.24 2.72 10.49
CA ASN A 147 -17.42 3.45 11.46
C ASN A 147 -18.09 4.70 12.04
N SER A 148 -19.41 4.86 11.83
CA SER A 148 -20.21 5.97 12.37
C SER A 148 -19.79 7.37 11.90
N HIS A 149 -19.21 7.46 10.71
CA HIS A 149 -18.97 8.72 10.00
C HIS A 149 -20.21 9.17 9.23
N ASN A 150 -20.23 10.43 8.76
CA ASN A 150 -21.26 10.90 7.84
C ASN A 150 -20.96 10.40 6.41
N PRO A 151 -21.75 9.46 5.85
CA PRO A 151 -21.45 8.87 4.54
C PRO A 151 -21.53 9.90 3.41
N ALA A 152 -22.34 10.96 3.56
CA ALA A 152 -22.50 12.00 2.54
C ALA A 152 -21.22 12.85 2.37
N VAL A 153 -20.41 12.99 3.42
CA VAL A 153 -19.13 13.72 3.36
C VAL A 153 -18.15 12.94 2.47
N PHE A 154 -18.04 11.63 2.72
CA PHE A 154 -17.19 10.75 1.91
C PHE A 154 -17.72 10.56 0.48
N ASP A 155 -19.03 10.49 0.27
CA ASP A 155 -19.62 10.44 -1.07
C ASP A 155 -19.26 11.69 -1.88
N ALA A 156 -19.34 12.87 -1.25
CA ALA A 156 -18.94 14.14 -1.88
C ALA A 156 -17.43 14.23 -2.19
N MET A 157 -16.58 13.44 -1.53
CA MET A 157 -15.15 13.33 -1.90
C MET A 157 -14.92 12.49 -3.16
N VAL A 158 -15.86 11.61 -3.52
CA VAL A 158 -15.70 10.65 -4.63
C VAL A 158 -16.52 11.05 -5.85
N ASN A 159 -17.77 11.46 -5.62
CA ASN A 159 -18.78 11.67 -6.64
C ASN A 159 -19.11 13.15 -6.79
N LYS A 160 -18.67 13.76 -7.90
CA LYS A 160 -18.97 15.15 -8.27
C LYS A 160 -20.46 15.48 -8.26
N GLN A 161 -21.32 14.50 -8.52
CA GLN A 161 -22.76 14.71 -8.61
C GLN A 161 -23.46 14.68 -7.25
N ALA A 162 -22.78 14.23 -6.19
CA ALA A 162 -23.35 14.18 -4.85
C ALA A 162 -23.68 15.60 -4.35
N GLY A 163 -22.68 16.50 -4.37
CA GLY A 163 -22.74 17.75 -3.63
C GLY A 163 -22.95 17.50 -2.13
N LEU A 164 -22.85 18.55 -1.31
CA LEU A 164 -23.12 18.43 0.12
C LEU A 164 -23.71 19.72 0.67
N LYS A 165 -24.88 19.59 1.31
CA LYS A 165 -25.53 20.66 2.08
C LYS A 165 -25.82 20.16 3.48
N ILE A 166 -25.40 20.91 4.49
CA ILE A 166 -25.71 20.61 5.89
C ILE A 166 -26.29 21.88 6.51
N ASP A 167 -27.45 21.76 7.16
CA ASP A 167 -28.19 22.89 7.75
C ASP A 167 -28.44 24.06 6.79
N GLY A 168 -28.69 23.75 5.51
CA GLY A 168 -28.91 24.77 4.46
C GLY A 168 -27.64 25.47 3.97
N ARG A 169 -26.47 25.24 4.59
CA ARG A 169 -25.18 25.70 4.09
C ARG A 169 -24.65 24.73 3.05
N GLU A 170 -24.28 25.24 1.89
CA GLU A 170 -23.56 24.48 0.88
C GLU A 170 -22.09 24.32 1.30
N ILE A 171 -21.66 23.07 1.45
CA ILE A 171 -20.28 22.71 1.79
C ILE A 171 -19.49 22.46 0.51
N VAL A 172 -20.10 21.74 -0.44
CA VAL A 172 -19.59 21.62 -1.81
C VAL A 172 -20.76 21.59 -2.79
N ALA A 173 -20.61 22.31 -3.90
CA ALA A 173 -21.61 22.35 -4.95
C ALA A 173 -21.64 21.04 -5.75
N LYS A 174 -22.78 20.75 -6.39
CA LYS A 174 -22.82 19.67 -7.39
C LYS A 174 -21.97 20.07 -8.58
N GLY A 175 -21.09 19.16 -9.01
CA GLY A 175 -20.08 19.38 -10.04
C GLY A 175 -18.65 19.32 -9.48
N ASP A 176 -18.49 19.60 -8.18
CA ASP A 176 -17.18 19.68 -7.52
C ASP A 176 -16.90 18.47 -6.63
N ILE A 177 -15.62 18.21 -6.36
CA ILE A 177 -15.16 17.19 -5.40
C ILE A 177 -14.80 17.86 -4.08
N LEU A 178 -15.30 17.30 -2.98
CA LEU A 178 -14.97 17.77 -1.65
C LEU A 178 -13.51 17.46 -1.30
N THR A 179 -12.82 18.51 -0.85
CA THR A 179 -11.51 18.43 -0.20
C THR A 179 -11.57 19.35 1.00
N LEU A 180 -11.12 18.87 2.16
CA LEU A 180 -11.25 19.56 3.43
C LEU A 180 -9.87 19.85 4.00
N THR A 181 -9.68 21.09 4.44
CA THR A 181 -8.62 21.45 5.39
C THR A 181 -8.97 20.93 6.78
N THR A 182 -7.98 20.86 7.68
CA THR A 182 -8.17 20.57 9.10
C THR A 182 -9.29 21.38 9.74
N LYS A 183 -9.39 22.68 9.43
CA LYS A 183 -10.40 23.58 10.02
C LYS A 183 -11.82 23.26 9.55
N GLU A 184 -11.98 22.89 8.28
CA GLU A 184 -13.28 22.53 7.72
C GLU A 184 -13.70 21.14 8.18
N ALA A 185 -12.78 20.18 8.21
CA ALA A 185 -13.04 18.81 8.65
C ALA A 185 -13.47 18.72 10.12
N THR A 186 -12.95 19.61 10.98
CA THR A 186 -13.30 19.65 12.41
C THR A 186 -14.47 20.60 12.72
N GLN A 187 -15.01 21.28 11.71
CA GLN A 187 -16.09 22.22 11.90
C GLN A 187 -17.35 21.51 12.42
N GLN A 188 -17.95 22.03 13.48
CA GLN A 188 -19.20 21.53 14.03
C GLN A 188 -20.38 21.89 13.09
N VAL A 189 -21.13 20.89 12.67
CA VAL A 189 -22.28 20.98 11.77
C VAL A 189 -23.41 20.07 12.26
N GLY A 190 -24.65 20.32 11.82
CA GLY A 190 -25.82 19.54 12.18
C GLY A 190 -26.45 19.93 13.52
N ARG A 191 -27.58 19.30 13.82
CA ARG A 191 -28.31 19.42 15.09
C ARG A 191 -28.67 18.01 15.60
N PRO A 192 -28.02 17.49 16.65
CA PRO A 192 -26.98 18.12 17.48
C PRO A 192 -25.66 18.35 16.73
N PRO A 193 -24.84 19.33 17.15
CA PRO A 193 -23.54 19.60 16.52
C PRO A 193 -22.62 18.39 16.59
N LYS A 194 -22.05 18.00 15.45
CA LYS A 194 -20.98 17.01 15.32
C LYS A 194 -19.90 17.55 14.37
N PRO A 195 -18.64 17.14 14.52
CA PRO A 195 -17.63 17.47 13.53
C PRO A 195 -18.05 17.00 12.13
N LEU A 196 -17.69 17.77 11.10
CA LEU A 196 -18.00 17.44 9.71
C LEU A 196 -17.37 16.09 9.32
N LEU A 197 -16.14 15.84 9.75
CA LEU A 197 -15.40 14.62 9.45
C LEU A 197 -14.43 14.19 10.57
N ALA A 198 -13.57 15.10 11.02
CA ALA A 198 -12.50 14.79 11.96
C ALA A 198 -12.91 15.15 13.39
N ASP A 199 -12.67 14.24 14.34
CA ASP A 199 -13.01 14.40 15.76
C ASP A 199 -12.30 15.62 16.39
N GLY A 200 -11.11 15.94 15.90
CA GLY A 200 -10.35 17.09 16.36
C GLY A 200 -9.00 17.26 15.69
N VAL A 201 -8.24 18.20 16.25
CA VAL A 201 -6.88 18.54 15.83
C VAL A 201 -5.89 18.05 16.87
N ALA A 202 -4.81 17.40 16.43
CA ALA A 202 -3.70 17.00 17.28
C ALA A 202 -2.37 17.47 16.67
N GLU A 203 -1.56 18.17 17.48
CA GLU A 203 -0.27 18.77 17.05
C GLU A 203 0.75 17.74 16.57
N SER A 204 0.69 16.52 17.09
CA SER A 204 1.52 15.40 16.65
C SER A 204 0.80 14.07 16.91
N LEU A 205 1.30 13.01 16.29
CA LEU A 205 0.85 11.63 16.54
C LEU A 205 0.97 11.26 18.02
N GLU A 206 2.07 11.65 18.67
CA GLU A 206 2.29 11.41 20.09
C GLU A 206 1.28 12.18 20.95
N SER A 207 0.98 13.44 20.61
CA SER A 207 -0.05 14.21 21.31
C SER A 207 -1.44 13.61 21.12
N LEU A 208 -1.75 13.05 19.95
CA LEU A 208 -2.99 12.32 19.72
C LEU A 208 -3.08 11.12 20.65
N ILE A 209 -2.03 10.29 20.67
CA ILE A 209 -2.02 9.06 21.44
C ILE A 209 -2.16 9.36 22.93
N GLU A 210 -1.36 10.30 23.44
CA GLU A 210 -1.34 10.62 24.87
C GLU A 210 -2.67 11.21 25.37
N LYS A 211 -3.32 12.08 24.58
CA LYS A 211 -4.52 12.82 25.04
C LYS A 211 -5.84 12.14 24.70
N HIS A 212 -5.90 11.38 23.61
CA HIS A 212 -7.17 10.91 23.05
C HIS A 212 -7.24 9.41 22.79
N VAL A 213 -6.11 8.72 22.70
CA VAL A 213 -6.08 7.26 22.56
C VAL A 213 -5.86 6.61 23.92
N GLN A 214 -4.68 6.74 24.50
CA GLN A 214 -4.35 6.17 25.80
C GLN A 214 -3.10 6.86 26.38
N SER A 215 -3.29 7.55 27.51
CA SER A 215 -2.20 8.17 28.25
C SER A 215 -1.23 7.12 28.80
N GLY A 216 0.07 7.40 28.70
CA GLY A 216 1.13 6.50 29.16
C GLY A 216 1.25 5.19 28.37
N ALA A 217 0.65 5.12 27.18
CA ALA A 217 0.70 3.93 26.36
C ALA A 217 2.12 3.68 25.82
N LYS A 218 2.51 2.41 25.82
CA LYS A 218 3.67 1.96 25.03
C LYS A 218 3.31 2.03 23.55
N ILE A 219 3.98 2.91 22.81
CA ILE A 219 3.80 3.04 21.36
C ILE A 219 4.66 2.01 20.65
N VAL A 220 4.04 1.15 19.84
CA VAL A 220 4.72 0.16 18.99
C VAL A 220 4.59 0.64 17.55
N ARG A 221 5.69 1.16 16.99
CA ARG A 221 5.71 1.59 15.58
C ARG A 221 6.03 0.40 14.68
N VAL A 222 5.14 0.09 13.75
CA VAL A 222 5.34 -0.93 12.73
C VAL A 222 6.23 -0.34 11.64
N ASN A 223 7.54 -0.44 11.86
CA ASN A 223 8.50 -0.01 10.86
C ASN A 223 8.55 -1.03 9.71
N PRO A 224 8.78 -0.56 8.47
CA PRO A 224 9.25 -1.44 7.42
C PRO A 224 10.46 -2.24 7.87
N THR A 225 10.49 -3.54 7.61
CA THR A 225 11.72 -4.31 7.86
C THR A 225 12.82 -3.83 6.92
N GLY A 226 14.10 -3.97 7.32
CA GLY A 226 15.23 -3.60 6.44
C GLY A 226 15.16 -4.30 5.07
N PHE A 227 14.61 -5.52 5.04
CA PHE A 227 14.33 -6.25 3.80
C PHE A 227 13.25 -5.56 2.96
N GLU A 228 12.13 -5.11 3.52
CA GLU A 228 11.10 -4.36 2.78
C GLU A 228 11.61 -3.03 2.19
N GLN A 229 12.58 -2.38 2.85
CA GLN A 229 13.23 -1.18 2.29
C GLN A 229 14.11 -1.53 1.09
N ILE A 230 14.87 -2.62 1.17
CA ILE A 230 15.67 -3.14 0.05
C ILE A 230 14.74 -3.54 -1.11
N GLY A 231 13.66 -4.26 -0.82
CA GLY A 231 12.65 -4.64 -1.83
C GLY A 231 12.07 -3.42 -2.53
N ARG A 232 11.63 -2.40 -1.78
CA ARG A 232 11.13 -1.14 -2.37
C ARG A 232 12.16 -0.40 -3.20
N PHE A 233 13.41 -0.36 -2.74
CA PHE A 233 14.49 0.24 -3.51
C PHE A 233 14.70 -0.51 -4.84
N ILE A 234 14.74 -1.84 -4.83
CA ILE A 234 14.87 -2.65 -6.05
C ILE A 234 13.67 -2.42 -6.98
N VAL A 235 12.45 -2.38 -6.45
CA VAL A 235 11.24 -2.07 -7.23
C VAL A 235 11.37 -0.69 -7.91
N SER A 236 11.89 0.32 -7.21
CA SER A 236 12.07 1.65 -7.78
C SER A 236 13.04 1.70 -8.97
N ILE A 237 14.05 0.82 -9.00
CA ILE A 237 15.03 0.70 -10.10
C ILE A 237 14.71 -0.42 -11.09
N SER A 238 13.54 -1.06 -10.95
CA SER A 238 13.18 -2.24 -11.73
C SER A 238 13.12 -2.02 -13.25
N PRO A 239 12.66 -0.86 -13.77
CA PRO A 239 12.75 -0.57 -15.19
C PRO A 239 14.21 -0.60 -15.70
N LEU A 240 15.17 -0.12 -14.89
CA LEU A 240 16.59 -0.13 -15.24
C LEU A 240 17.16 -1.55 -15.19
N LEU A 241 16.81 -2.34 -14.17
CA LEU A 241 17.25 -3.73 -14.05
C LEU A 241 16.74 -4.59 -15.22
N LEU A 242 15.48 -4.40 -15.62
CA LEU A 242 14.89 -5.13 -16.73
C LEU A 242 15.51 -4.71 -18.07
N ALA A 243 15.72 -3.41 -18.29
CA ALA A 243 16.42 -2.90 -19.47
C ALA A 243 17.86 -3.44 -19.56
N ALA A 244 18.58 -3.47 -18.43
CA ALA A 244 19.93 -4.04 -18.37
C ALA A 244 19.94 -5.55 -18.64
N ALA A 245 18.97 -6.31 -18.10
CA ALA A 245 18.84 -7.74 -18.35
C ALA A 245 18.63 -8.03 -19.85
N PHE A 246 17.74 -7.28 -20.52
CA PHE A 246 17.55 -7.41 -21.96
C PHE A 246 18.78 -6.99 -22.77
N LEU A 247 19.46 -5.91 -22.39
CA LEU A 247 20.66 -5.43 -23.06
C LEU A 247 21.79 -6.47 -23.00
N PHE A 248 22.09 -7.00 -21.80
CA PHE A 248 23.13 -8.01 -21.62
C PHE A 248 22.75 -9.33 -22.31
N GLY A 249 21.48 -9.74 -22.25
CA GLY A 249 21.00 -10.92 -22.97
C GLY A 249 21.12 -10.76 -24.50
N TYR A 250 20.89 -9.56 -25.02
CA TYR A 250 21.07 -9.26 -26.44
C TYR A 250 22.54 -9.33 -26.87
N ILE A 251 23.46 -8.77 -26.08
CA ILE A 251 24.91 -8.82 -26.35
C ILE A 251 25.40 -10.27 -26.34
N GLU A 252 24.97 -11.04 -25.34
CA GLU A 252 25.25 -12.47 -25.24
C GLU A 252 24.76 -13.22 -26.48
N PHE A 253 23.53 -13.00 -26.92
CA PHE A 253 22.98 -13.63 -28.12
C PHE A 253 23.78 -13.34 -29.40
N LYS A 254 24.40 -12.15 -29.49
CA LYS A 254 25.25 -11.76 -30.63
C LYS A 254 26.68 -12.29 -30.55
N THR A 255 27.09 -12.80 -29.40
CA THR A 255 28.46 -13.24 -29.15
C THR A 255 28.52 -14.76 -29.10
N PRO A 256 29.39 -15.43 -29.87
CA PRO A 256 29.51 -16.88 -29.81
C PRO A 256 30.04 -17.34 -28.44
N GLY A 257 29.28 -18.20 -27.75
CA GLY A 257 29.66 -18.82 -26.46
C GLY A 257 28.80 -18.37 -25.28
N LEU A 258 29.05 -18.95 -24.09
CA LEU A 258 28.50 -18.47 -22.82
C LEU A 258 29.50 -17.49 -22.19
N GLY A 259 29.17 -16.21 -22.21
CA GLY A 259 30.01 -15.11 -21.78
C GLY A 259 29.58 -14.49 -20.44
N ILE A 260 30.37 -13.49 -20.03
CA ILE A 260 30.07 -12.68 -18.83
C ILE A 260 28.74 -11.93 -18.95
N PHE A 261 28.29 -11.63 -20.18
CA PHE A 261 27.03 -10.92 -20.42
C PHE A 261 25.81 -11.78 -20.11
N GLY A 262 25.84 -13.09 -20.41
CA GLY A 262 24.80 -14.01 -19.97
C GLY A 262 24.65 -14.06 -18.44
N VAL A 263 25.78 -14.07 -17.71
CA VAL A 263 25.78 -14.05 -16.24
C VAL A 263 25.23 -12.73 -15.71
N LEU A 264 25.63 -11.59 -16.29
CA LEU A 264 25.12 -10.27 -15.91
C LEU A 264 23.62 -10.14 -16.19
N ALA A 265 23.13 -10.65 -17.33
CA ALA A 265 21.71 -10.68 -17.66
C ALA A 265 20.91 -11.47 -16.61
N ALA A 266 21.39 -12.67 -16.26
CA ALA A 266 20.78 -13.51 -15.24
C ALA A 266 20.82 -12.86 -13.85
N ALA A 267 21.92 -12.20 -13.49
CA ALA A 267 22.06 -11.48 -12.22
C ALA A 267 21.06 -10.30 -12.13
N CYS A 268 20.94 -9.49 -13.19
CA CYS A 268 19.96 -8.40 -13.24
C CYS A 268 18.52 -8.91 -13.12
N ALA A 269 18.19 -10.00 -13.82
CA ALA A 269 16.88 -10.65 -13.70
C ALA A 269 16.65 -11.17 -12.28
N LEU A 270 17.61 -11.90 -11.69
CA LEU A 270 17.50 -12.41 -10.33
C LEU A 270 17.28 -11.31 -9.30
N VAL A 271 18.03 -10.21 -9.38
CA VAL A 271 17.85 -9.05 -8.48
C VAL A 271 16.46 -8.44 -8.66
N PHE A 272 16.01 -8.25 -9.91
CA PHE A 272 14.66 -7.77 -10.21
C PHE A 272 13.59 -8.63 -9.54
N PHE A 273 13.63 -9.94 -9.74
CA PHE A 273 12.64 -10.87 -9.19
C PHE A 273 12.71 -10.96 -7.67
N PHE A 274 13.93 -10.99 -7.11
CA PHE A 274 14.13 -11.03 -5.67
C PHE A 274 13.59 -9.78 -4.98
N GLY A 275 13.80 -8.59 -5.58
CA GLY A 275 13.22 -7.35 -5.07
C GLY A 275 11.70 -7.34 -5.08
N HIS A 276 11.06 -7.84 -6.14
CA HIS A 276 9.61 -7.96 -6.22
C HIS A 276 9.05 -9.00 -5.24
N TYR A 277 9.76 -10.11 -5.03
CA TYR A 277 9.40 -11.11 -4.02
C TYR A 277 9.45 -10.52 -2.61
N ILE A 278 10.56 -9.85 -2.25
CA ILE A 278 10.70 -9.21 -0.94
C ILE A 278 9.70 -8.06 -0.74
N ALA A 279 9.40 -7.30 -1.79
CA ALA A 279 8.38 -6.26 -1.75
C ALA A 279 6.94 -6.81 -1.67
N GLY A 280 6.76 -8.14 -1.70
CA GLY A 280 5.47 -8.80 -1.69
C GLY A 280 4.70 -8.65 -3.01
N LEU A 281 5.33 -8.19 -4.09
CA LEU A 281 4.69 -8.04 -5.38
C LEU A 281 4.52 -9.38 -6.11
N SER A 282 5.39 -10.36 -5.82
CA SER A 282 5.39 -11.68 -6.46
C SER A 282 5.36 -12.82 -5.43
N GLY A 283 4.48 -13.81 -5.64
CA GLY A 283 4.48 -15.07 -4.88
C GLY A 283 5.57 -16.05 -5.33
N TYR A 284 5.63 -17.20 -4.66
CA TYR A 284 6.62 -18.26 -4.91
C TYR A 284 6.45 -18.92 -6.29
N GLU A 285 5.23 -18.92 -6.82
CA GLU A 285 4.87 -19.51 -8.10
C GLU A 285 5.67 -18.91 -9.26
N ASN A 286 5.86 -17.60 -9.28
CA ASN A 286 6.61 -16.94 -10.36
C ASN A 286 8.11 -17.21 -10.24
N LEU A 287 8.64 -17.29 -9.01
CA LEU A 287 10.04 -17.65 -8.79
C LEU A 287 10.32 -19.11 -9.21
N LEU A 288 9.38 -20.01 -8.95
CA LEU A 288 9.44 -21.41 -9.39
C LEU A 288 9.34 -21.55 -10.91
N LEU A 289 8.42 -20.83 -11.56
CA LEU A 289 8.29 -20.81 -13.02
C LEU A 289 9.57 -20.28 -13.69
N LEU A 290 10.17 -19.24 -13.11
CA LEU A 290 11.43 -18.68 -13.59
C LEU A 290 12.58 -19.68 -13.44
N GLY A 291 12.74 -20.27 -12.24
CA GLY A 291 13.77 -21.27 -11.97
C GLY A 291 13.65 -22.48 -12.89
N LEU A 292 12.42 -22.94 -13.14
CA LEU A 292 12.13 -24.00 -14.10
C LEU A 292 12.48 -23.57 -15.54
N GLY A 293 12.14 -22.35 -15.94
CA GLY A 293 12.49 -21.80 -17.25
C GLY A 293 13.99 -21.77 -17.49
N VAL A 294 14.77 -21.28 -16.52
CA VAL A 294 16.24 -21.29 -16.56
C VAL A 294 16.78 -22.72 -16.62
N ALA A 295 16.24 -23.64 -15.80
CA ALA A 295 16.67 -25.02 -15.77
C ALA A 295 16.44 -25.74 -17.12
N LEU A 296 15.32 -25.47 -17.79
CA LEU A 296 15.02 -26.05 -19.11
C LEU A 296 15.94 -25.50 -20.20
N ILE A 297 16.26 -24.21 -20.16
CA ILE A 297 17.25 -23.62 -21.09
C ILE A 297 18.64 -24.21 -20.82
N ALA A 298 19.04 -24.35 -19.55
CA ALA A 298 20.30 -24.98 -19.20
C ALA A 298 20.34 -26.46 -19.65
N ALA A 299 19.26 -27.21 -19.47
CA ALA A 299 19.16 -28.59 -19.91
C ALA A 299 19.31 -28.71 -21.44
N GLU A 300 18.69 -27.82 -22.22
CA GLU A 300 18.89 -27.76 -23.67
C GLU A 300 20.36 -27.49 -24.02
N LEU A 301 20.98 -26.49 -23.39
CA LEU A 301 22.35 -26.08 -23.74
C LEU A 301 23.42 -27.11 -23.36
N PHE A 302 23.25 -27.80 -22.22
CA PHE A 302 24.28 -28.70 -21.68
C PHE A 302 24.00 -30.19 -21.90
N LEU A 303 22.73 -30.60 -21.94
CA LEU A 303 22.35 -32.02 -22.01
C LEU A 303 21.80 -32.42 -23.38
N PHE A 304 21.08 -31.52 -24.05
CA PHE A 304 20.39 -31.80 -25.32
C PHE A 304 20.65 -30.73 -26.39
N PRO A 305 21.91 -30.41 -26.73
CA PRO A 305 22.20 -29.31 -27.65
C PRO A 305 21.60 -29.60 -29.04
N GLY A 306 20.72 -28.69 -29.50
CA GLY A 306 20.19 -28.68 -30.87
C GLY A 306 18.76 -29.22 -31.02
N THR A 307 18.07 -29.57 -29.93
CA THR A 307 16.66 -29.97 -29.97
C THR A 307 15.68 -28.80 -30.02
N PHE A 308 16.09 -27.60 -29.59
CA PHE A 308 15.38 -26.32 -29.48
C PHE A 308 14.08 -26.32 -28.65
N PHE A 309 13.49 -27.49 -28.41
CA PHE A 309 12.19 -27.65 -27.76
C PHE A 309 12.22 -27.24 -26.29
N LEU A 310 13.20 -27.71 -25.52
CA LEU A 310 13.33 -27.38 -24.10
C LEU A 310 13.69 -25.91 -23.92
N GLY A 311 14.55 -25.37 -24.79
CA GLY A 311 14.92 -23.96 -24.82
C GLY A 311 13.73 -23.03 -25.08
N LEU A 312 12.87 -23.36 -26.05
CA LEU A 312 11.67 -22.56 -26.37
C LEU A 312 10.62 -22.61 -25.25
N ILE A 313 10.40 -23.78 -24.65
CA ILE A 313 9.49 -23.90 -23.50
C ILE A 313 10.04 -23.11 -22.30
N GLY A 314 11.34 -23.24 -22.03
CA GLY A 314 12.01 -22.48 -20.98
C GLY A 314 11.89 -20.97 -21.20
N LEU A 315 12.12 -20.49 -22.43
CA LEU A 315 11.94 -19.07 -22.79
C LEU A 315 10.49 -18.63 -22.62
N GLY A 316 9.51 -19.45 -23.02
CA GLY A 316 8.09 -19.19 -22.83
C GLY A 316 7.72 -19.05 -21.36
N LEU A 317 8.26 -19.91 -20.49
CA LEU A 317 8.08 -19.83 -19.04
C LEU A 317 8.74 -18.59 -18.42
N LEU A 318 9.92 -18.19 -18.91
CA LEU A 318 10.56 -16.94 -18.49
C LEU A 318 9.70 -15.72 -18.87
N LEU A 319 9.25 -15.63 -20.13
CA LEU A 319 8.42 -14.53 -20.60
C LEU A 319 7.07 -14.49 -19.87
N PHE A 320 6.43 -15.65 -19.68
CA PHE A 320 5.19 -15.75 -18.91
C PHE A 320 5.40 -15.36 -17.45
N GLY A 321 6.50 -15.80 -16.82
CA GLY A 321 6.87 -15.42 -15.46
C GLY A 321 7.09 -13.91 -15.33
N ILE A 322 7.85 -13.28 -16.25
CA ILE A 322 8.06 -11.82 -16.28
C ILE A 322 6.72 -11.09 -16.40
N LEU A 323 5.89 -11.46 -17.38
CA LEU A 323 4.59 -10.82 -17.60
C LEU A 323 3.67 -11.01 -16.40
N ASN A 324 3.64 -12.20 -15.80
CA ASN A 324 2.79 -12.51 -14.66
C ASN A 324 3.30 -11.89 -13.35
N THR A 325 4.59 -11.53 -13.24
CA THR A 325 5.09 -10.67 -12.15
C THR A 325 4.72 -9.20 -12.31
N MET A 326 4.46 -8.76 -13.55
CA MET A 326 4.00 -7.40 -13.85
C MET A 326 2.47 -7.27 -13.85
N VAL A 327 1.75 -8.39 -13.97
CA VAL A 327 0.30 -8.45 -13.86
C VAL A 327 -0.04 -8.70 -12.39
N ASP A 328 -0.59 -7.67 -11.74
CA ASP A 328 -1.12 -7.81 -10.39
C ASP A 328 -2.16 -8.94 -10.35
N ARG A 329 -1.82 -10.00 -9.63
CA ARG A 329 -2.80 -10.99 -9.18
C ARG A 329 -3.06 -10.80 -7.69
N TYR A 330 -4.32 -10.51 -7.40
CA TYR A 330 -4.97 -10.83 -6.13
C TYR A 330 -4.85 -12.34 -5.84
N PRO A 331 -4.62 -12.76 -4.58
CA PRO A 331 -5.13 -14.05 -4.10
C PRO A 331 -6.65 -14.13 -4.12
#